data_AF-A0A1V3X1G3-F1
#
_entry.id   AF-A0A1V3X1G3-F1
#
_cell.length_a   1.000
_cell.length_b   1.000
_cell.length_c   1.000
_cell.angle_alpha   90.00
_cell.angle_beta   90.00
_cell.angle_gamma   90.00
#
_symmetry.space_group_name_H-M   'P 1'
#
loop_
_entity.id
_entity.type
_entity.pdbx_description
1 polymer ?
#
loop_
_entity_poly.entity_id
_entity_poly.type
_entity_poly.pdbx_seq_one_letter_code
_entity_poly.pdbx_strand_id
1 'polypeptide(L)'
;MEAAPHIETEADLLEGLQYLAGCVASCMHLAFDYERDHPFLQSGTGPFTKMGLDNPDTLYFGTRVQPDRDYVVTGRRGTTTDLSFQVLGGEYTDDNVPASQIAFDDRELDIAPDGTFHWQLRPTSPGQLVIREVYGDWSQQRGTLAVSRLDTAGTAPPPLSRQTIEKRYATAGKQLVNRVKTWLQFPSGFTSTSRSTPWWRLG
;
A
#
# COMPACT_ATOMS: atom_id res chain seq x y z
N MET A 1 -6.90 -22.98 -8.95
CA MET A 1 -8.08 -22.27 -8.39
C MET A 1 -9.25 -23.22 -8.28
N GLU A 2 -9.64 -23.95 -9.33
CA GLU A 2 -10.78 -24.89 -9.34
C GLU A 2 -10.89 -25.87 -8.15
N ALA A 3 -9.77 -26.35 -7.60
CA ALA A 3 -9.76 -27.26 -6.46
C ALA A 3 -9.74 -26.56 -5.07
N ALA A 4 -9.89 -25.23 -5.03
CA ALA A 4 -9.83 -24.48 -3.79
C ALA A 4 -11.12 -24.69 -2.97
N PRO A 5 -11.02 -24.99 -1.66
CA PRO A 5 -12.16 -25.40 -0.84
C PRO A 5 -13.21 -24.29 -0.59
N HIS A 6 -12.92 -23.04 -0.94
CA HIS A 6 -13.81 -21.89 -0.80
C HIS A 6 -14.57 -21.53 -2.09
N ILE A 7 -14.40 -22.30 -3.17
CA ILE A 7 -15.17 -22.13 -4.40
C ILE A 7 -16.41 -23.02 -4.29
N GLU A 8 -17.58 -22.41 -4.16
CA GLU A 8 -18.86 -23.11 -4.04
C GLU A 8 -19.64 -23.10 -5.36
N THR A 9 -19.39 -22.09 -6.20
CA THR A 9 -20.08 -21.85 -7.46
C THR A 9 -19.12 -21.51 -8.60
N GLU A 10 -19.62 -21.59 -9.85
CA GLU A 10 -18.87 -21.11 -11.02
C GLU A 10 -18.58 -19.61 -10.94
N ALA A 11 -19.49 -18.82 -10.36
CA ALA A 11 -19.29 -17.38 -10.16
C ALA A 11 -18.07 -17.10 -9.28
N ASP A 12 -17.89 -17.84 -8.18
CA ASP A 12 -16.73 -17.68 -7.29
C ASP A 12 -15.41 -17.95 -8.01
N LEU A 13 -15.40 -18.96 -8.90
CA LEU A 13 -14.22 -19.26 -9.73
C LEU A 13 -13.91 -18.12 -10.70
N LEU A 14 -14.92 -17.61 -11.41
CA LEU A 14 -14.76 -16.55 -12.40
C LEU A 14 -14.33 -15.23 -11.75
N GLU A 15 -14.93 -14.86 -10.61
CA GLU A 15 -14.54 -13.69 -9.82
C GLU A 15 -13.12 -13.86 -9.24
N GLY A 16 -12.77 -15.06 -8.77
CA GLY A 16 -11.42 -15.38 -8.30
C GLY A 16 -10.36 -15.21 -9.40
N LEU A 17 -10.65 -15.65 -10.63
CA LEU A 17 -9.76 -15.46 -11.78
C LEU A 17 -9.61 -13.98 -12.15
N GLN A 18 -10.70 -13.19 -12.07
CA GLN A 18 -10.64 -11.74 -12.25
C GLN A 18 -9.79 -11.07 -11.16
N TYR A 19 -9.95 -11.48 -9.90
CA TYR A 19 -9.15 -11.01 -8.77
C TYR A 19 -7.66 -11.33 -8.96
N LEU A 20 -7.33 -12.53 -9.46
CA LEU A 20 -5.96 -12.92 -9.77
C LEU A 20 -5.34 -11.99 -10.82
N ALA A 21 -6.08 -11.64 -11.88
CA ALA A 21 -5.60 -10.70 -12.90
C ALA A 21 -5.27 -9.31 -12.29
N GLY A 22 -6.13 -8.81 -11.40
CA GLY A 22 -5.87 -7.57 -10.65
C GLY A 22 -4.63 -7.66 -9.75
N CYS A 23 -4.40 -8.81 -9.12
CA CYS A 23 -3.19 -9.06 -8.33
C CYS A 23 -1.92 -9.04 -9.19
N VAL A 24 -1.96 -9.67 -10.38
CA VAL A 24 -0.84 -9.66 -11.34
C VAL A 24 -0.53 -8.22 -11.76
N ALA A 25 -1.55 -7.46 -12.18
CA ALA A 25 -1.38 -6.07 -12.60
C ALA A 25 -0.75 -5.20 -11.49
N SER A 26 -1.25 -5.33 -10.26
CA SER A 26 -0.72 -4.62 -9.10
C SER A 26 0.73 -4.97 -8.78
N CYS A 27 1.07 -6.27 -8.73
CA CYS A 27 2.44 -6.71 -8.39
C CYS A 27 3.44 -6.29 -9.48
N MET A 28 3.04 -6.31 -10.74
CA MET A 28 3.86 -5.79 -11.84
C MET A 28 4.11 -4.29 -11.69
N HIS A 29 3.05 -3.50 -11.45
CA HIS A 29 3.17 -2.05 -11.23
C HIS A 29 4.10 -1.73 -10.06
N LEU A 30 3.87 -2.36 -8.90
CA LEU A 30 4.67 -2.12 -7.69
C LEU A 30 6.14 -2.54 -7.83
N ALA A 31 6.43 -3.62 -8.57
CA ALA A 31 7.79 -4.08 -8.74
C ALA A 31 8.56 -3.30 -9.82
N PHE A 32 7.91 -2.87 -10.89
CA PHE A 32 8.57 -2.19 -12.02
C PHE A 32 8.68 -0.70 -11.84
N ASP A 33 7.63 -0.08 -11.32
CA ASP A 33 7.59 1.35 -11.09
C ASP A 33 8.12 1.64 -9.68
N TYR A 34 9.19 0.96 -9.29
CA TYR A 34 9.88 1.20 -8.03
C TYR A 34 11.31 1.64 -8.31
N GLU A 35 11.67 2.78 -7.74
CA GLU A 35 13.05 3.21 -7.62
C GLU A 35 13.37 3.56 -6.17
N ARG A 36 14.38 2.91 -5.63
CA ARG A 36 14.73 2.93 -4.22
C ARG A 36 15.33 4.26 -3.81
N ASP A 37 16.14 4.82 -4.70
CA ASP A 37 16.88 6.04 -4.45
C ASP A 37 16.11 7.28 -4.96
N HIS A 38 15.04 7.08 -5.73
CA HIS A 38 14.16 8.13 -6.28
C HIS A 38 12.70 7.73 -6.06
N PRO A 39 12.22 7.75 -4.81
CA PRO A 39 10.89 7.25 -4.49
C PRO A 39 9.80 8.09 -5.14
N PHE A 40 8.72 7.43 -5.52
CA PHE A 40 7.47 8.07 -5.89
C PHE A 40 6.30 7.29 -5.30
N LEU A 41 5.19 7.99 -5.14
CA LEU A 41 3.96 7.42 -4.60
C LEU A 41 3.22 6.64 -5.69
N GLN A 42 3.07 5.33 -5.46
CA GLN A 42 2.34 4.42 -6.34
C GLN A 42 0.99 4.06 -5.73
N SER A 43 0.01 3.70 -6.57
CA SER A 43 -1.25 3.13 -6.11
C SER A 43 -1.32 1.65 -6.48
N GLY A 44 -1.03 0.80 -5.49
CA GLY A 44 -1.09 -0.66 -5.63
C GLY A 44 -2.48 -1.25 -5.43
N THR A 45 -3.38 -0.50 -4.79
CA THR A 45 -4.72 -0.94 -4.41
C THR A 45 -5.73 0.11 -4.82
N GLY A 46 -6.77 -0.35 -5.50
CA GLY A 46 -7.87 0.48 -5.96
C GLY A 46 -8.91 -0.35 -6.71
N PRO A 47 -9.86 0.29 -7.40
CA PRO A 47 -11.01 -0.38 -8.02
C PRO A 47 -10.66 -1.55 -8.96
N PHE A 48 -9.47 -1.50 -9.57
CA PHE A 48 -8.99 -2.49 -10.55
C PHE A 48 -7.88 -3.40 -10.02
N THR A 49 -7.41 -3.17 -8.79
CA THR A 49 -6.26 -3.85 -8.17
C THR A 49 -6.56 -4.15 -6.69
N LYS A 50 -7.78 -4.61 -6.42
CA LYS A 50 -8.34 -4.82 -5.07
C LYS A 50 -7.47 -5.70 -4.16
N MET A 51 -7.58 -5.46 -2.86
CA MET A 51 -7.02 -6.30 -1.79
C MET A 51 -8.19 -6.80 -0.92
N GLY A 52 -8.01 -7.85 -0.12
CA GLY A 52 -9.16 -8.47 0.56
C GLY A 52 -9.95 -7.57 1.53
N LEU A 53 -9.43 -6.40 1.89
CA LEU A 53 -10.07 -5.43 2.80
C LEU A 53 -9.88 -3.97 2.33
N ASP A 54 -9.87 -3.70 1.03
CA ASP A 54 -9.81 -2.31 0.57
C ASP A 54 -11.08 -1.53 0.94
N ASN A 55 -10.91 -0.36 1.55
CA ASN A 55 -12.00 0.60 1.74
C ASN A 55 -12.33 1.25 0.39
N PRO A 56 -13.58 1.12 -0.11
CA PRO A 56 -13.99 1.68 -1.39
C PRO A 56 -13.81 3.20 -1.44
N ASP A 57 -13.93 3.91 -0.32
CA ASP A 57 -13.87 5.38 -0.23
C ASP A 57 -12.43 5.92 -0.05
N THR A 58 -11.41 5.07 -0.23
CA THR A 58 -10.01 5.43 0.03
C THR A 58 -9.14 5.30 -1.20
N LEU A 59 -8.36 6.33 -1.47
CA LEU A 59 -7.21 6.26 -2.36
C LEU A 59 -5.97 5.88 -1.55
N TYR A 60 -5.27 4.84 -2.00
CA TYR A 60 -4.06 4.33 -1.36
C TYR A 60 -2.84 4.74 -2.18
N PHE A 61 -1.87 5.34 -1.50
CA PHE A 61 -0.58 5.71 -2.06
C PHE A 61 0.54 5.11 -1.21
N GLY A 62 1.66 4.76 -1.81
CA GLY A 62 2.79 4.33 -1.02
C GLY A 62 4.09 4.18 -1.80
N THR A 63 5.17 4.02 -1.05
CA THR A 63 6.50 3.79 -1.57
C THR A 63 7.35 3.04 -0.54
N ARG A 64 8.41 2.35 -0.97
CA ARG A 64 9.34 1.71 -0.02
C ARG A 64 10.30 2.76 0.53
N VAL A 65 10.61 2.66 1.82
CA VAL A 65 11.53 3.54 2.53
C VAL A 65 12.63 2.71 3.20
N GLN A 66 13.82 3.29 3.31
CA GLN A 66 15.01 2.66 3.87
C GLN A 66 15.38 3.28 5.22
N PRO A 67 15.98 2.50 6.13
CA PRO A 67 16.57 3.07 7.33
C PRO A 67 17.71 4.02 6.97
N ASP A 68 18.05 4.89 7.91
CA ASP A 68 19.19 5.81 7.80
C ASP A 68 19.12 6.80 6.63
N ARG A 69 17.97 6.95 5.97
CA ARG A 69 17.72 7.93 4.91
C ARG A 69 16.64 8.92 5.33
N ASP A 70 16.83 10.18 4.97
CA ASP A 70 15.86 11.25 5.23
C ASP A 70 14.95 11.43 4.03
N TYR A 71 13.65 11.44 4.30
CA TYR A 71 12.61 11.65 3.30
C TYR A 71 11.78 12.87 3.67
N VAL A 72 11.21 13.53 2.66
CA VAL A 72 10.24 14.59 2.83
C VAL A 72 9.00 14.24 2.02
N VAL A 73 7.85 14.27 2.67
CA VAL A 73 6.54 14.27 2.03
C VAL A 73 6.04 15.71 1.99
N THR A 74 5.65 16.17 0.81
CA THR A 74 5.06 17.50 0.62
C THR A 74 3.74 17.41 -0.09
N GLY A 75 2.90 18.42 0.09
CA GLY A 75 1.59 18.39 -0.53
C GLY A 75 0.75 19.61 -0.27
N ARG A 76 -0.48 19.53 -0.79
CA ARG A 76 -1.60 20.40 -0.43
C ARG A 76 -2.68 19.50 0.17
N ARG A 77 -3.29 19.90 1.28
CA ARG A 77 -4.23 19.04 2.02
C ARG A 77 -5.50 18.68 1.23
N GLY A 78 -6.02 19.60 0.43
CA GLY A 78 -7.33 19.42 -0.23
C GLY A 78 -8.50 19.50 0.76
N THR A 79 -9.63 18.88 0.41
CA THR A 79 -10.87 18.91 1.21
C THR A 79 -11.43 17.50 1.49
N THR A 80 -10.64 16.46 1.24
CA THR A 80 -11.01 15.07 1.56
C THR A 80 -11.15 14.88 3.07
N THR A 81 -11.97 13.93 3.51
CA THR A 81 -12.35 13.78 4.91
C THR A 81 -11.18 13.44 5.83
N ASP A 82 -10.29 12.55 5.39
CA ASP A 82 -9.11 12.15 6.16
C ASP A 82 -7.89 11.97 5.26
N LEU A 83 -6.72 12.31 5.77
CA LEU A 83 -5.44 12.02 5.13
C LEU A 83 -4.49 11.46 6.19
N SER A 84 -4.22 10.16 6.14
CA SER A 84 -3.40 9.47 7.14
C SER A 84 -2.12 8.87 6.57
N PHE A 85 -1.08 8.86 7.39
CA PHE A 85 0.28 8.46 7.06
C PHE A 85 0.71 7.32 7.96
N GLN A 86 1.32 6.29 7.39
CA GLN A 86 1.83 5.15 8.15
C GLN A 86 3.15 4.65 7.57
N VAL A 87 4.12 4.39 8.42
CA VAL A 87 5.36 3.69 8.05
C VAL A 87 5.33 2.30 8.66
N LEU A 88 5.15 1.29 7.82
CA LEU A 88 5.13 -0.12 8.20
C LEU A 88 6.53 -0.71 8.08
N GLY A 89 7.08 -1.26 9.17
CA GLY A 89 8.37 -1.95 9.18
C GLY A 89 8.25 -3.41 8.74
N GLY A 90 8.94 -3.79 7.67
CA GLY A 90 8.91 -5.14 7.10
C GLY A 90 7.88 -5.35 5.99
N GLU A 91 7.63 -6.62 5.63
CA GLU A 91 6.63 -7.02 4.63
C GLU A 91 5.43 -7.69 5.32
N TYR A 92 4.23 -7.45 4.78
CA TYR A 92 3.05 -8.21 5.18
C TYR A 92 3.18 -9.64 4.63
N THR A 93 2.95 -10.63 5.49
CA THR A 93 2.90 -12.05 5.10
C THR A 93 1.67 -12.70 5.71
N ASP A 94 1.40 -13.95 5.36
CA ASP A 94 0.37 -14.78 5.98
C ASP A 94 0.57 -14.95 7.50
N ASP A 95 1.81 -14.92 7.99
CA ASP A 95 2.13 -15.18 9.41
C ASP A 95 2.61 -13.96 10.19
N ASN A 96 2.77 -12.79 9.57
CA ASN A 96 3.35 -11.60 10.21
C ASN A 96 2.70 -10.29 9.75
N VAL A 97 2.23 -9.51 10.74
CA VAL A 97 1.80 -8.13 10.57
C VAL A 97 3.00 -7.21 10.86
N PRO A 98 3.40 -6.33 9.93
CA PRO A 98 4.55 -5.45 10.13
C PRO A 98 4.33 -4.47 11.27
N ALA A 99 5.37 -4.24 12.08
CA ALA A 99 5.30 -3.26 13.16
C ALA A 99 5.12 -1.84 12.60
N SER A 100 4.22 -1.04 13.18
CA SER A 100 4.05 0.36 12.80
C SER A 100 5.16 1.19 13.43
N GLN A 101 6.02 1.80 12.61
CA GLN A 101 7.08 2.70 13.07
C GLN A 101 6.52 4.11 13.34
N ILE A 102 5.62 4.56 12.48
CA ILE A 102 4.97 5.87 12.53
C ILE A 102 3.52 5.69 12.08
N ALA A 103 2.56 6.29 12.75
CA ALA A 103 1.17 6.37 12.31
C ALA A 103 0.52 7.64 12.86
N PHE A 104 -0.02 8.47 11.99
CA PHE A 104 -0.76 9.70 12.34
C PHE A 104 -1.61 10.15 11.16
N ASP A 105 -2.36 11.23 11.34
CA ASP A 105 -3.20 11.83 10.31
C ASP A 105 -3.01 13.35 10.21
N ASP A 106 -3.71 13.98 9.28
CA ASP A 106 -3.61 15.39 8.96
C ASP A 106 -3.82 16.34 10.13
N ARG A 107 -4.45 15.92 11.23
CA ARG A 107 -4.63 16.74 12.44
C ARG A 107 -3.32 16.99 13.18
N GLU A 108 -2.31 16.17 12.93
CA GLU A 108 -0.96 16.35 13.48
C GLU A 108 0.00 17.04 12.50
N LEU A 109 -0.46 17.43 11.31
CA LEU A 109 0.33 18.20 10.35
C LEU A 109 0.25 19.71 10.62
N ASP A 110 1.39 20.38 10.51
CA ASP A 110 1.43 21.83 10.36
C ASP A 110 1.03 22.21 8.93
N ILE A 111 -0.25 22.55 8.74
CA ILE A 111 -0.81 22.98 7.45
C ILE A 111 -0.81 24.52 7.38
N ALA A 112 -0.12 25.07 6.40
CA ALA A 112 -0.05 26.52 6.18
C ALA A 112 -1.40 27.09 5.72
N PRO A 113 -1.63 28.42 5.83
CA PRO A 113 -2.88 29.06 5.40
C PRO A 113 -3.24 28.84 3.92
N ASP A 114 -2.24 28.60 3.07
CA ASP A 114 -2.44 28.29 1.66
C ASP A 114 -2.77 26.80 1.42
N GLY A 115 -2.86 25.99 2.48
CA GLY A 115 -3.15 24.57 2.45
C GLY A 115 -1.95 23.66 2.20
N THR A 116 -0.74 24.19 2.11
CA THR A 116 0.48 23.38 1.92
C THR A 116 0.96 22.76 3.24
N PHE A 117 1.62 21.61 3.14
CA PHE A 117 2.27 20.96 4.27
C PHE A 117 3.60 20.32 3.85
N HIS A 118 4.43 20.07 4.85
CA HIS A 118 5.66 19.31 4.71
C HIS A 118 5.83 18.39 5.93
N TRP A 119 6.29 17.18 5.70
CA TRP A 119 6.58 16.22 6.76
C TRP A 119 7.91 15.53 6.47
N GLN A 120 8.83 15.59 7.43
CA GLN A 120 10.12 14.89 7.34
C GLN A 120 10.06 13.59 8.14
N LEU A 121 10.61 12.53 7.58
CA LEU A 121 10.73 11.24 8.25
C LEU A 121 12.08 10.59 8.02
N ARG A 122 12.54 9.87 9.05
CA ARG A 122 13.68 8.97 8.98
C ARG A 122 13.27 7.60 9.53
N PRO A 123 13.04 6.60 8.68
CA PRO A 123 12.69 5.25 9.12
C PRO A 123 13.81 4.62 9.96
N THR A 124 13.46 3.76 10.92
CA THR A 124 14.41 3.01 11.76
C THR A 124 14.68 1.61 11.21
N SER A 125 13.83 1.11 10.31
CA SER A 125 14.01 -0.15 9.60
C SER A 125 13.50 -0.04 8.16
N PRO A 126 13.86 -0.98 7.26
CA PRO A 126 13.24 -1.07 5.95
C PRO A 126 11.72 -1.18 6.08
N GLY A 127 11.00 -0.47 5.24
CA GLY A 127 9.55 -0.40 5.38
C GLY A 127 8.84 0.16 4.17
N GLN A 128 7.54 0.39 4.35
CA GLN A 128 6.66 1.00 3.38
C GLN A 128 5.98 2.21 4.00
N LEU A 129 6.12 3.36 3.36
CA LEU A 129 5.24 4.50 3.59
C LEU A 129 3.92 4.20 2.87
N VAL A 130 2.82 4.26 3.62
CA VAL A 130 1.45 4.16 3.14
C VAL A 130 0.74 5.45 3.51
N ILE A 131 0.09 6.06 2.54
CA ILE A 131 -0.75 7.24 2.70
C ILE A 131 -2.17 6.85 2.25
N ARG A 132 -3.16 7.12 3.10
CA ARG A 132 -4.57 6.85 2.82
C ARG A 132 -5.29 8.19 2.75
N GLU A 133 -5.92 8.46 1.62
CA GLU A 133 -6.75 9.64 1.42
C GLU A 133 -8.22 9.19 1.32
N VAL A 134 -9.01 9.51 2.35
CA VAL A 134 -10.38 9.03 2.52
C VAL A 134 -11.37 10.12 2.13
N TYR A 135 -12.33 9.74 1.28
CA TYR A 135 -13.42 10.60 0.85
C TYR A 135 -14.66 10.33 1.70
N GLY A 136 -15.32 11.41 2.15
CA GLY A 136 -16.70 11.33 2.65
C GLY A 136 -17.72 11.56 1.54
N ASP A 137 -17.28 12.24 0.48
CA ASP A 137 -18.01 12.47 -0.76
C ASP A 137 -16.98 12.58 -1.89
N TRP A 138 -17.15 11.80 -2.97
CA TRP A 138 -16.27 11.81 -4.14
C TRP A 138 -16.22 13.14 -4.88
N SER A 139 -17.13 14.07 -4.58
CA SER A 139 -17.09 15.46 -5.09
C SER A 139 -16.02 16.33 -4.39
N GLN A 140 -15.46 15.87 -3.26
CA GLN A 140 -14.42 16.59 -2.53
C GLN A 140 -13.16 16.81 -3.38
N GLN A 141 -12.53 17.97 -3.21
CA GLN A 141 -11.34 18.32 -3.95
C GLN A 141 -10.11 17.61 -3.36
N ARG A 142 -9.50 16.77 -4.19
CA ARG A 142 -8.24 16.11 -3.85
C ARG A 142 -7.11 17.12 -3.62
N GLY A 143 -6.26 16.80 -2.65
CA GLY A 143 -4.99 17.45 -2.44
C GLY A 143 -3.90 17.05 -3.45
N THR A 144 -2.65 17.35 -3.11
CA THR A 144 -1.47 16.84 -3.81
C THR A 144 -0.53 16.17 -2.82
N LEU A 145 0.19 15.15 -3.29
CA LEU A 145 1.15 14.38 -2.50
C LEU A 145 2.40 14.11 -3.34
N ALA A 146 3.56 14.41 -2.79
CA ALA A 146 4.86 14.08 -3.34
C ALA A 146 5.78 13.56 -2.25
N VAL A 147 6.72 12.68 -2.61
CA VAL A 147 7.75 12.18 -1.72
C VAL A 147 9.10 12.32 -2.40
N SER A 148 10.10 12.75 -1.64
CA SER A 148 11.48 12.86 -2.10
C SER A 148 12.42 12.32 -1.03
N ARG A 149 13.52 11.73 -1.45
CA ARG A 149 14.65 11.39 -0.57
C ARG A 149 15.70 12.50 -0.66
N LEU A 150 16.15 13.03 0.47
CA LEU A 150 16.89 14.30 0.52
C LEU A 150 18.28 14.25 -0.14
N ASP A 151 19.03 13.15 0.03
CA ASP A 151 20.40 13.01 -0.51
C ASP A 151 20.44 12.72 -2.02
N THR A 152 19.30 12.44 -2.65
CA THR A 152 19.18 12.14 -4.08
C THR A 152 18.21 13.06 -4.83
N ALA A 153 17.56 13.98 -4.12
CA ALA A 153 16.64 14.96 -4.71
C ALA A 153 17.34 15.76 -5.84
N GLY A 154 16.67 15.89 -6.98
CA GLY A 154 17.21 16.59 -8.15
C GLY A 154 18.20 15.78 -9.00
N THR A 155 18.51 14.53 -8.63
CA THR A 155 19.31 13.61 -9.46
C THR A 155 18.43 12.66 -10.26
N ALA A 156 19.02 11.99 -11.26
CA ALA A 156 18.33 10.96 -12.04
C ALA A 156 18.63 9.55 -11.51
N PRO A 157 17.69 8.60 -11.66
CA PRO A 157 17.95 7.20 -11.34
C PRO A 157 18.98 6.59 -12.29
N PRO A 158 19.71 5.54 -11.86
CA PRO A 158 20.67 4.87 -12.72
C PRO A 158 19.98 4.21 -13.93
N PRO A 159 20.68 4.06 -15.07
CA PRO A 159 20.15 3.32 -16.21
C PRO A 159 19.77 1.88 -15.84
N LEU A 160 18.80 1.32 -16.56
CA LEU A 160 18.38 -0.07 -16.38
C LEU A 160 19.56 -1.02 -16.64
N SER A 161 19.68 -2.02 -15.76
CA SER A 161 20.60 -3.13 -15.92
C SER A 161 19.83 -4.44 -16.04
N ARG A 162 20.45 -5.46 -16.63
CA ARG A 162 19.91 -6.83 -16.64
C ARG A 162 19.54 -7.29 -15.23
N GLN A 163 20.45 -7.08 -14.27
CA GLN A 163 20.24 -7.46 -12.87
C GLN A 163 19.03 -6.76 -12.26
N THR A 164 18.82 -5.47 -12.56
CA THR A 164 17.65 -4.73 -12.07
C THR A 164 16.36 -5.33 -12.63
N ILE A 165 16.30 -5.62 -13.93
CA ILE A 165 15.11 -6.20 -14.56
C ILE A 165 14.81 -7.60 -14.02
N GLU A 166 15.82 -8.46 -13.88
CA GLU A 166 15.68 -9.79 -13.29
C GLU A 166 15.15 -9.72 -11.85
N LYS A 167 15.68 -8.79 -11.04
CA LYS A 167 15.20 -8.58 -9.67
C LYS A 167 13.75 -8.11 -9.63
N ARG A 168 13.31 -7.24 -10.55
CA ARG A 168 11.93 -6.74 -10.62
C ARG A 168 10.94 -7.87 -10.92
N TYR A 169 11.23 -8.72 -11.90
CA TYR A 169 10.40 -9.90 -12.19
C TYR A 169 10.37 -10.89 -11.02
N ALA A 170 11.52 -11.19 -10.41
CA ALA A 170 11.58 -12.08 -9.24
C ALA A 170 10.76 -11.52 -8.07
N THR A 171 10.83 -10.21 -7.84
CA THR A 171 10.05 -9.51 -6.80
C THR A 171 8.55 -9.57 -7.09
N ALA A 172 8.13 -9.30 -8.34
CA ALA A 172 6.73 -9.38 -8.75
C ALA A 172 6.16 -10.80 -8.53
N GLY A 173 6.90 -11.83 -8.93
CA GLY A 173 6.51 -13.22 -8.70
C GLY A 173 6.37 -13.58 -7.22
N LYS A 174 7.35 -13.18 -6.40
CA LYS A 174 7.28 -13.38 -4.93
C LYS A 174 6.08 -12.66 -4.32
N GLN A 175 5.85 -11.40 -4.69
CA GLN A 175 4.73 -10.61 -4.18
C GLN A 175 3.38 -11.20 -4.57
N LEU A 176 3.24 -11.68 -5.81
CA LEU A 176 2.01 -12.32 -6.27
C LEU A 176 1.67 -13.57 -5.44
N VAL A 177 2.65 -14.45 -5.24
CA VAL A 177 2.47 -15.67 -4.44
C VAL A 177 2.07 -15.32 -3.00
N ASN A 178 2.79 -14.39 -2.38
CA ASN A 178 2.49 -13.96 -1.01
C ASN A 178 1.09 -13.34 -0.93
N ARG A 179 0.75 -12.42 -1.83
CA ARG A 179 -0.55 -11.75 -1.85
C ARG A 179 -1.71 -12.74 -1.96
N VAL A 180 -1.62 -13.68 -2.90
CA VAL A 180 -2.66 -14.70 -3.09
C VAL A 180 -2.79 -15.59 -1.85
N LYS A 181 -1.67 -16.04 -1.27
CA LYS A 181 -1.71 -16.83 -0.02
C LYS A 181 -2.36 -16.07 1.12
N THR A 182 -1.87 -14.85 1.42
CA THR A 182 -2.37 -14.02 2.50
C THR A 182 -3.87 -13.82 2.38
N TRP A 183 -4.38 -13.38 1.24
CA TRP A 183 -5.82 -13.07 1.11
C TRP A 183 -6.72 -14.28 0.96
N LEU A 184 -6.22 -15.43 0.49
CA LEU A 184 -6.99 -16.68 0.49
C LEU A 184 -7.02 -17.36 1.87
N GLN A 185 -5.96 -17.20 2.67
CA GLN A 185 -5.89 -17.74 4.03
C GLN A 185 -6.63 -16.85 5.04
N PHE A 186 -6.62 -15.53 4.83
CA PHE A 186 -7.21 -14.55 5.75
C PHE A 186 -8.66 -14.88 6.20
N PRO A 187 -9.60 -15.27 5.32
CA PRO A 187 -10.96 -15.64 5.73
C PRO A 187 -11.04 -16.89 6.62
N SER A 188 -10.06 -17.81 6.55
CA SER A 188 -10.08 -19.07 7.32
C SER A 188 -10.01 -18.83 8.83
N GLY A 189 -9.39 -17.72 9.26
CA GLY A 189 -9.41 -17.29 10.66
C GLY A 189 -10.80 -16.83 11.13
N PHE A 190 -11.65 -16.35 10.23
CA PHE A 190 -13.01 -15.87 10.55
C PHE A 190 -14.06 -16.97 10.45
N THR A 191 -13.91 -17.91 9.51
CA THR A 191 -14.90 -18.98 9.28
C THR A 191 -14.80 -20.14 10.29
N SER A 192 -13.67 -20.28 11.00
CA SER A 192 -13.49 -21.27 12.07
C SER A 192 -14.16 -20.87 13.40
N THR A 193 -14.57 -19.61 13.55
CA THR A 193 -15.27 -19.13 14.75
C THR A 193 -16.73 -18.86 14.42
N SER A 194 -17.63 -19.71 14.93
CA SER A 194 -19.07 -19.50 14.82
C SER A 194 -19.46 -18.10 15.30
N ARG A 195 -20.39 -17.45 14.58
CA ARG A 195 -21.14 -16.23 14.94
C ARG A 195 -21.12 -15.86 16.43
N SER A 196 -20.09 -15.17 16.90
CA SER A 196 -20.13 -14.33 18.11
C SER A 196 -18.74 -13.79 18.42
N THR A 197 -18.42 -12.59 17.94
CA THR A 197 -17.80 -11.46 18.69
C THR A 197 -17.26 -10.45 17.65
N PRO A 198 -17.68 -9.17 17.68
CA PRO A 198 -17.16 -8.15 16.77
C PRO A 198 -15.66 -7.87 16.99
N TRP A 199 -14.94 -7.66 15.89
CA TRP A 199 -13.50 -7.45 15.82
C TRP A 199 -12.97 -6.23 16.60
N TRP A 200 -13.82 -5.24 16.91
CA TRP A 200 -13.42 -4.04 17.68
C TRP A 200 -13.21 -4.30 19.19
N ARG A 201 -13.42 -5.54 19.68
CA ARG A 201 -13.19 -5.93 21.09
C ARG A 201 -11.86 -6.65 21.34
N LEU A 202 -10.98 -6.76 20.36
CA LEU A 202 -9.66 -7.38 20.54
C LEU A 202 -8.59 -6.29 20.60
N GLY A 203 -8.23 -5.92 21.83
CA GLY A 203 -6.93 -5.39 22.27
C GLY A 203 -6.39 -4.15 21.59
#